data_AF-A0AAE1BYU8-F1
#
_entry.id   AF-A0AAE1BYU8-F1
#
_cell.length_a   1.000
_cell.length_b   1.000
_cell.length_c   1.000
_cell.angle_alpha   90.00
_cell.angle_beta   90.00
_cell.angle_gamma   90.00
#
_symmetry.space_group_name_H-M   'P 1'
#
loop_
_entity.id
_entity.type
_entity.pdbx_description
1 polymer ?
#
loop_
_entity_poly.entity_id
_entity_poly.type
_entity_poly.pdbx_seq_one_letter_code
_entity_poly.pdbx_strand_id
1 'polypeptide(L)'
;MPTVRYLEDVAHVVLSGKLDGEAKTSSMTLMRNGKRFHITVHAEDVQDSPFEQDWKAIVKESDQGMVPAVAWSRWDPQCDLIINQSMVTLKRLAPTQPHWKTLHNYLHMPSYNVKLALDPDSDVVGGQVLGGSVDEPGYNFQPIHVDSMKTSSGRLPLYKAEDLVVIDAGKDLVMKPCKTQHFLGFVKSGKSADTGEENNSSFTAINAYLQLHELAPINQTLTVQEFPRFWA
;
A
#
# COMPACT_ATOMS: atom_id res chain seq x y z
N MET A 1 3.75 9.58 7.08
CA MET A 1 3.79 8.28 7.77
C MET A 1 2.75 7.39 7.10
N PRO A 2 3.07 6.15 6.74
CA PRO A 2 2.06 5.26 6.21
C PRO A 2 1.16 4.72 7.34
N THR A 3 -0.13 4.51 7.06
CA THR A 3 -1.12 3.98 8.02
C THR A 3 -2.15 3.15 7.26
N VAL A 4 -2.85 2.25 7.96
CA VAL A 4 -3.94 1.45 7.38
C VAL A 4 -5.21 1.82 8.10
N ARG A 5 -6.21 2.30 7.36
CA ARG A 5 -7.53 2.62 7.88
C ARG A 5 -8.54 1.60 7.39
N TYR A 6 -9.30 1.01 8.30
CA TYR A 6 -10.37 0.08 7.98
C TYR A 6 -11.69 0.82 8.01
N LEU A 7 -12.35 0.92 6.85
CA LEU A 7 -13.70 1.45 6.74
C LEU A 7 -14.54 0.44 5.95
N GLU A 8 -15.67 0.03 6.52
CA GLU A 8 -16.54 -1.02 5.96
C GLU A 8 -15.77 -2.32 5.68
N ASP A 9 -14.88 -2.72 6.60
CA ASP A 9 -14.01 -3.90 6.51
C ASP A 9 -13.07 -3.92 5.29
N VAL A 10 -12.93 -2.79 4.60
CA VAL A 10 -11.97 -2.63 3.50
C VAL A 10 -10.78 -1.81 3.98
N ALA A 11 -9.59 -2.34 3.75
CA ALA A 11 -8.33 -1.65 4.04
C ALA A 11 -8.10 -0.50 3.06
N HIS A 12 -7.77 0.66 3.63
CA HIS A 12 -7.26 1.83 2.93
C HIS A 12 -5.83 2.06 3.40
N VAL A 13 -4.88 1.75 2.53
CA VAL A 13 -3.46 1.89 2.84
C VAL A 13 -3.03 3.29 2.46
N VAL A 14 -2.92 4.19 3.44
CA VAL A 14 -2.40 5.53 3.20
C VAL A 14 -0.88 5.43 3.18
N LEU A 15 -0.27 5.77 2.05
CA LEU A 15 1.18 5.66 1.84
C LEU A 15 1.90 6.91 2.32
N SER A 16 1.32 8.08 2.04
CA SER A 16 1.92 9.38 2.33
C SER A 16 0.87 10.48 2.29
N GLY A 17 1.24 11.65 2.77
CA GLY A 17 0.47 12.88 2.59
C GLY A 17 1.17 14.07 3.21
N LYS A 18 0.58 15.24 2.99
CA LYS A 18 1.08 16.52 3.46
C LYS A 18 -0.08 17.36 3.97
N LEU A 19 0.17 18.09 5.05
CA LEU A 19 -0.61 19.26 5.42
C LEU A 19 0.24 20.49 5.09
N ASP A 20 -0.38 21.47 4.43
CA ASP A 20 0.25 22.75 4.15
C ASP A 20 -0.70 23.85 4.65
N GLY A 21 -0.47 24.27 5.90
CA GLY A 21 -1.28 25.30 6.56
C GLY A 21 -1.17 26.66 5.86
N GLU A 22 0.03 27.03 5.41
CA GLU A 22 0.30 28.25 4.66
C GLU A 22 -0.43 28.26 3.31
N ALA A 23 -0.30 27.19 2.53
CA ALA A 23 -1.00 27.04 1.26
C ALA A 23 -2.50 26.72 1.45
N LYS A 24 -2.96 26.45 2.67
CA LYS A 24 -4.30 25.96 3.00
C LYS A 24 -4.70 24.76 2.13
N THR A 25 -3.79 23.80 2.04
CA THR A 25 -4.01 22.56 1.28
C THR A 25 -3.66 21.33 2.09
N SER A 26 -4.27 20.22 1.71
CA SER A 26 -3.88 18.90 2.16
C SER A 26 -3.82 17.95 0.97
N SER A 27 -2.88 17.03 1.00
CA SER A 27 -2.85 15.92 0.05
C SER A 27 -2.59 14.61 0.77
N MET A 28 -3.10 13.52 0.21
CA MET A 28 -2.74 12.17 0.59
C MET A 28 -2.64 11.27 -0.63
N THR A 29 -1.84 10.23 -0.50
CA THR A 29 -1.81 9.10 -1.42
C THR A 29 -2.25 7.86 -0.67
N LEU A 30 -3.27 7.18 -1.18
CA LEU A 30 -3.76 5.93 -0.59
C LEU A 30 -4.00 4.86 -1.64
N MET A 31 -4.03 3.60 -1.20
CA MET A 31 -4.43 2.46 -2.00
C MET A 31 -5.69 1.82 -1.44
N ARG A 32 -6.61 1.44 -2.34
CA ARG A 32 -7.83 0.68 -2.04
C ARG A 32 -8.08 -0.33 -3.15
N ASN A 33 -8.26 -1.59 -2.79
CA ASN A 33 -8.60 -2.69 -3.71
C ASN A 33 -7.75 -2.74 -5.00
N GLY A 34 -6.42 -2.56 -4.87
CA GLY A 34 -5.49 -2.59 -6.00
C GLY A 34 -5.50 -1.34 -6.89
N LYS A 35 -6.09 -0.24 -6.43
CA LYS A 35 -6.06 1.06 -7.11
C LYS A 35 -5.42 2.11 -6.21
N ARG A 36 -4.72 3.06 -6.82
CA ARG A 36 -4.10 4.21 -6.16
C ARG A 36 -4.96 5.45 -6.33
N PHE A 37 -4.98 6.27 -5.29
CA PHE A 37 -5.64 7.57 -5.30
C PHE A 37 -4.70 8.61 -4.74
N HIS A 38 -4.50 9.69 -5.49
CA HIS A 38 -3.96 10.92 -4.97
C HIS A 38 -5.12 11.87 -4.70
N ILE A 39 -5.40 12.13 -3.43
CA ILE A 39 -6.51 12.97 -3.00
C ILE A 39 -5.97 14.31 -2.54
N THR A 40 -6.47 15.40 -3.13
CA THR A 40 -6.15 16.77 -2.72
C THR A 40 -7.36 17.48 -2.14
N VAL A 41 -7.09 18.38 -1.20
CA VAL A 41 -8.07 19.27 -0.58
C VAL A 41 -7.49 20.66 -0.62
N HIS A 42 -8.24 21.61 -1.17
CA HIS A 42 -7.91 23.03 -1.10
C HIS A 42 -9.04 23.75 -0.37
N ALA A 43 -8.69 24.72 0.48
CA ALA A 43 -9.70 25.41 1.29
C ALA A 43 -10.80 26.09 0.46
N GLU A 44 -10.46 26.63 -0.72
CA GLU A 44 -11.41 27.29 -1.62
C GLU A 44 -12.51 26.34 -2.14
N ASP A 45 -12.23 25.05 -2.25
CA ASP A 45 -13.15 24.08 -2.84
C ASP A 45 -14.11 23.46 -1.82
N VAL A 46 -13.77 23.58 -0.54
CA VAL A 46 -14.60 23.07 0.55
C VAL A 46 -15.17 24.19 1.40
N GLN A 47 -14.97 25.45 0.98
CA GLN A 47 -15.32 26.63 1.75
C GLN A 47 -16.77 26.59 2.23
N ASP A 48 -16.99 27.03 3.48
CA ASP A 48 -18.31 27.16 4.10
C ASP A 48 -19.06 25.82 4.28
N SER A 49 -18.39 24.69 4.07
CA SER A 49 -18.94 23.35 4.34
C SER A 49 -18.68 22.89 5.78
N PRO A 50 -19.51 21.96 6.31
CA PRO A 50 -19.22 21.28 7.57
C PRO A 50 -17.85 20.57 7.55
N PHE A 51 -17.49 19.96 6.41
CA PHE A 51 -16.19 19.32 6.23
C PHE A 51 -15.03 20.30 6.43
N GLU A 52 -15.14 21.54 5.95
CA GLU A 52 -14.08 22.53 6.13
C GLU A 52 -13.85 22.86 7.61
N GLN A 53 -14.90 22.90 8.42
CA GLN A 53 -14.78 23.16 9.86
C GLN A 53 -13.98 22.05 10.55
N ASP A 54 -14.35 20.79 10.30
CA ASP A 54 -13.66 19.62 10.85
C ASP A 54 -12.22 19.54 10.34
N TRP A 55 -12.03 19.76 9.04
CA TRP A 55 -10.71 19.73 8.41
C TRP A 55 -9.81 20.86 8.94
N LYS A 56 -10.31 22.09 9.06
CA LYS A 56 -9.57 23.21 9.66
C LYS A 56 -9.23 22.97 11.12
N ALA A 57 -10.07 22.30 11.90
CA ALA A 57 -9.74 21.97 13.29
C ALA A 57 -8.50 21.06 13.36
N ILE A 58 -8.37 20.13 12.42
CA ILE A 58 -7.21 19.24 12.30
C ILE A 58 -5.98 19.98 11.76
N VAL A 59 -6.15 20.89 10.80
CA VAL A 59 -5.04 21.62 10.14
C VAL A 59 -4.52 22.80 10.95
N LYS A 60 -5.40 23.64 11.54
CA LYS A 60 -5.03 24.91 12.20
C LYS A 60 -4.10 24.74 13.38
N GLU A 61 -4.17 23.59 14.05
CA GLU A 61 -3.29 23.34 15.17
C GLU A 61 -1.86 22.94 14.73
N SER A 62 -1.51 22.89 13.43
CA SER A 62 -0.13 22.61 12.98
C SER A 62 0.79 23.83 12.97
N ASP A 63 0.24 25.03 13.09
CA ASP A 63 1.01 26.26 13.00
C ASP A 63 1.63 26.67 14.34
N GLN A 64 2.95 26.81 14.33
CA GLN A 64 3.87 27.30 15.37
C GLN A 64 4.28 26.30 16.46
N GLY A 65 5.51 25.79 16.34
CA GLY A 65 6.24 25.16 17.46
C GLY A 65 5.71 23.80 17.92
N MET A 66 4.83 23.15 17.15
CA MET A 66 4.25 21.86 17.48
C MET A 66 5.32 20.77 17.59
N VAL A 67 5.33 20.08 18.73
CA VAL A 67 6.16 18.90 18.97
C VAL A 67 5.72 17.80 18.00
N PRO A 68 6.65 17.03 17.38
CA PRO A 68 6.33 15.99 16.40
C PRO A 68 5.21 15.02 16.84
N ALA A 69 5.12 14.71 18.13
CA ALA A 69 4.08 13.85 18.70
C ALA A 69 2.65 14.36 18.46
N VAL A 70 2.44 15.67 18.45
CA VAL A 70 1.11 16.27 18.23
C VAL A 70 0.76 16.33 16.74
N ALA A 71 1.75 16.53 15.87
CA ALA A 71 1.54 16.36 14.43
C ALA A 71 1.17 14.92 14.08
N TRP A 72 1.70 13.93 14.82
CA TRP A 72 1.41 12.51 14.60
C TRP A 72 0.01 12.11 15.07
N SER A 73 -0.48 12.64 16.20
CA SER A 73 -1.82 12.30 16.69
C SER A 73 -2.95 12.77 15.77
N ARG A 74 -2.67 13.70 14.85
CA ARG A 74 -3.65 14.24 13.88
C ARG A 74 -3.69 13.53 12.54
N TRP A 75 -2.65 12.76 12.23
CA TRP A 75 -2.52 12.10 10.93
C TRP A 75 -3.66 11.10 10.67
N ASP A 76 -3.97 10.25 11.64
CA ASP A 76 -5.03 9.25 11.51
C ASP A 76 -6.43 9.89 11.41
N PRO A 77 -6.84 10.84 12.28
CA PRO A 77 -8.10 11.57 12.12
C PRO A 77 -8.25 12.26 10.76
N GLN A 78 -7.18 12.85 10.24
CA GLN A 78 -7.18 13.46 8.92
C GLN A 78 -7.42 12.42 7.82
N CYS A 79 -6.74 11.27 7.92
CA CYS A 79 -6.91 10.17 6.98
C CYS A 79 -8.37 9.72 6.97
N ASP A 80 -8.94 9.48 8.15
CA ASP A 80 -10.34 9.06 8.28
C ASP A 80 -11.30 10.09 7.68
N LEU A 81 -11.11 11.38 7.98
CA LEU A 81 -11.99 12.45 7.48
C LEU A 81 -11.98 12.50 5.94
N ILE A 82 -10.81 12.54 5.32
CA ILE A 82 -10.69 12.65 3.85
C ILE A 82 -11.15 11.35 3.17
N ILE A 83 -10.84 10.18 3.74
CA ILE A 83 -11.31 8.90 3.19
C ILE A 83 -12.82 8.83 3.24
N ASN A 84 -13.44 9.14 4.39
CA ASN A 84 -14.89 9.17 4.57
C ASN A 84 -15.58 10.07 3.53
N GLN A 85 -15.08 11.29 3.36
CA GLN A 85 -15.65 12.22 2.39
C GLN A 85 -15.50 11.75 0.94
N SER A 86 -14.49 10.93 0.67
CA SER A 86 -14.21 10.39 -0.66
C SER A 86 -14.93 9.07 -0.95
N MET A 87 -15.62 8.46 0.03
CA MET A 87 -16.04 7.05 -0.05
C MET A 87 -16.94 6.73 -1.24
N VAL A 88 -17.86 7.61 -1.61
CA VAL A 88 -18.73 7.39 -2.78
C VAL A 88 -17.87 7.21 -4.04
N THR A 89 -16.90 8.10 -4.25
CA THR A 89 -15.99 8.05 -5.40
C THR A 89 -15.02 6.88 -5.30
N LEU A 90 -14.47 6.61 -4.11
CA LEU A 90 -13.58 5.47 -3.89
C LEU A 90 -14.27 4.13 -4.13
N LYS A 91 -15.54 3.96 -3.73
CA LYS A 91 -16.32 2.74 -4.01
C LYS A 91 -16.64 2.59 -5.50
N ARG A 92 -17.02 3.69 -6.15
CA ARG A 92 -17.31 3.69 -7.59
C ARG A 92 -16.09 3.31 -8.41
N LEU A 93 -14.92 3.84 -8.04
CA LEU A 93 -13.67 3.59 -8.77
C LEU A 93 -12.99 2.29 -8.35
N ALA A 94 -12.97 1.94 -7.06
CA ALA A 94 -12.35 0.75 -6.49
C ALA A 94 -13.37 -0.05 -5.66
N PRO A 95 -14.37 -0.68 -6.32
CA PRO A 95 -15.33 -1.52 -5.62
C PRO A 95 -14.64 -2.69 -4.92
N THR A 96 -15.28 -3.24 -3.90
CA THR A 96 -14.74 -4.38 -3.16
C THR A 96 -14.61 -5.58 -4.08
N GLN A 97 -13.37 -5.99 -4.33
CA GLN A 97 -13.06 -7.13 -5.18
C GLN A 97 -11.71 -7.74 -4.76
N PRO A 98 -11.48 -9.03 -5.08
CA PRO A 98 -10.15 -9.62 -4.94
C PRO A 98 -9.12 -8.81 -5.72
N HIS A 99 -8.06 -8.39 -5.06
CA HIS A 99 -7.00 -7.56 -5.61
C HIS A 99 -5.63 -8.15 -5.25
N TRP A 100 -4.56 -7.61 -5.84
CA TRP A 100 -3.18 -7.96 -5.47
C TRP A 100 -2.85 -9.46 -5.51
N LYS A 101 -3.36 -10.17 -6.54
CA LYS A 101 -3.16 -11.63 -6.68
C LYS A 101 -1.77 -11.96 -7.19
N THR A 102 -1.28 -11.16 -8.13
CA THR A 102 -0.03 -11.39 -8.85
C THR A 102 0.94 -10.24 -8.62
N LEU A 103 2.23 -10.47 -8.84
CA LEU A 103 3.24 -9.41 -8.81
C LEU A 103 2.92 -8.32 -9.83
N HIS A 104 2.38 -8.69 -11.00
CA HIS A 104 1.90 -7.74 -12.00
C HIS A 104 0.90 -6.74 -11.40
N ASN A 105 -0.06 -7.20 -10.58
CA ASN A 105 -1.06 -6.32 -9.98
C ASN A 105 -0.48 -5.31 -8.97
N TYR A 106 0.73 -5.55 -8.46
CA TYR A 106 1.44 -4.58 -7.61
C TYR A 106 2.28 -3.60 -8.44
N LEU A 107 2.81 -4.04 -9.58
CA LEU A 107 3.63 -3.22 -10.47
C LEU A 107 2.79 -2.31 -11.37
N HIS A 108 1.55 -2.69 -11.63
CA HIS A 108 0.62 -2.01 -12.53
C HIS A 108 -0.70 -1.74 -11.82
N MET A 109 -0.80 -0.58 -11.16
CA MET A 109 -2.00 -0.15 -10.47
C MET A 109 -2.62 1.07 -11.15
N PRO A 110 -3.91 0.99 -11.51
CA PRO A 110 -4.72 2.16 -11.85
C PRO A 110 -4.62 3.27 -10.79
N SER A 111 -4.14 4.44 -11.18
CA SER A 111 -4.00 5.64 -10.36
C SER A 111 -4.96 6.74 -10.81
N TYR A 112 -5.56 7.42 -9.83
CA TYR A 112 -6.53 8.49 -10.03
C TYR A 112 -6.15 9.72 -9.22
N ASN A 113 -6.28 10.88 -9.84
CA ASN A 113 -6.22 12.17 -9.15
C ASN A 113 -7.64 12.57 -8.77
N VAL A 114 -7.87 12.74 -7.48
CA VAL A 114 -9.17 13.09 -6.90
C VAL A 114 -9.00 14.38 -6.10
N LYS A 115 -9.98 15.26 -6.22
CA LYS A 115 -10.05 16.50 -5.46
C LYS A 115 -11.30 16.47 -4.61
N LEU A 116 -11.21 16.82 -3.34
CA LEU A 116 -12.39 17.09 -2.53
C LEU A 116 -12.90 18.49 -2.83
N ALA A 117 -14.17 18.58 -3.20
CA ALA A 117 -14.84 19.84 -3.49
C ALA A 117 -16.33 19.74 -3.13
N LEU A 118 -16.94 20.88 -2.81
CA LEU A 118 -18.37 21.00 -2.56
C LEU A 118 -19.15 20.61 -3.82
N ASP A 119 -20.14 19.74 -3.66
CA ASP A 119 -21.11 19.44 -4.69
C ASP A 119 -22.15 20.57 -4.76
N PRO A 120 -22.28 21.28 -5.91
CA PRO A 120 -23.24 22.37 -6.06
C PRO A 120 -24.70 21.97 -5.80
N ASP A 121 -25.02 20.68 -5.99
CA ASP A 121 -26.40 20.20 -5.93
C ASP A 121 -26.79 19.65 -4.54
N SER A 122 -25.80 19.39 -3.67
CA SER A 122 -26.05 18.71 -2.39
C SER A 122 -25.44 19.38 -1.17
N ASP A 123 -24.66 20.47 -1.32
CA ASP A 123 -23.89 21.12 -0.24
C ASP A 123 -22.98 20.14 0.54
N VAL A 124 -22.72 18.97 -0.03
CA VAL A 124 -21.86 17.93 0.54
C VAL A 124 -20.53 17.92 -0.21
N VAL A 125 -19.42 17.90 0.53
CA VAL A 125 -18.11 17.74 -0.09
C VAL A 125 -17.97 16.33 -0.66
N GLY A 126 -17.41 16.18 -1.85
CA GLY A 126 -17.25 14.87 -2.46
C GLY A 126 -15.95 14.78 -3.25
N GLY A 127 -15.49 13.54 -3.47
CA GLY A 127 -14.35 13.29 -4.34
C GLY A 127 -14.71 13.50 -5.81
N GLN A 128 -14.18 14.54 -6.44
CA GLN A 128 -14.26 14.79 -7.87
C GLN A 128 -13.01 14.24 -8.56
N VAL A 129 -13.18 13.48 -9.65
CA VAL A 129 -12.06 12.88 -10.38
C VAL A 129 -11.50 13.91 -11.36
N LEU A 130 -10.25 14.31 -11.15
CA LEU A 130 -9.55 15.24 -12.04
C LEU A 130 -8.84 14.52 -13.21
N GLY A 131 -8.46 13.26 -13.01
CA GLY A 131 -7.76 12.47 -14.03
C GLY A 131 -7.47 11.03 -13.59
N GLY A 132 -7.11 10.19 -14.56
CA GLY A 132 -6.94 8.75 -14.42
C GLY A 132 -7.70 7.99 -15.52
N SER A 133 -7.56 6.68 -15.67
CA SER A 133 -6.70 5.74 -14.96
C SER A 133 -5.28 5.75 -15.55
N VAL A 134 -4.32 6.34 -14.86
CA VAL A 134 -2.90 6.27 -15.25
C VAL A 134 -2.28 5.06 -14.57
N ASP A 135 -1.55 4.24 -15.31
CA ASP A 135 -0.85 3.09 -14.74
C ASP A 135 0.34 3.57 -13.91
N GLU A 136 0.35 3.25 -12.62
CA GLU A 136 1.45 3.56 -11.73
C GLU A 136 1.84 2.34 -10.88
N PRO A 137 3.12 2.24 -10.52
CA PRO A 137 3.56 1.18 -9.63
C PRO A 137 3.06 1.40 -8.20
N GLY A 138 2.58 0.32 -7.58
CA GLY A 138 2.34 0.25 -6.15
C GLY A 138 3.61 0.46 -5.35
N TYR A 139 3.47 1.03 -4.14
CA TYR A 139 4.59 1.30 -3.23
C TYR A 139 5.76 2.09 -3.85
N ASN A 140 5.51 2.89 -4.89
CA ASN A 140 6.53 3.62 -5.66
C ASN A 140 7.65 2.70 -6.20
N PHE A 141 7.31 1.46 -6.58
CA PHE A 141 8.29 0.56 -7.18
C PHE A 141 8.83 1.14 -8.48
N GLN A 142 10.16 1.25 -8.63
CA GLN A 142 10.76 1.56 -9.92
C GLN A 142 11.28 0.24 -10.50
N PRO A 143 10.59 -0.36 -11.49
CA PRO A 143 11.11 -1.55 -12.14
C PRO A 143 12.44 -1.21 -12.81
N ILE A 144 13.47 -2.00 -12.51
CA ILE A 144 14.75 -1.92 -13.21
C ILE A 144 14.57 -2.65 -14.55
N HIS A 145 14.91 -1.99 -15.65
CA HIS A 145 14.90 -2.63 -16.96
C HIS A 145 15.79 -3.87 -16.96
N VAL A 146 15.28 -4.98 -17.49
CA VAL A 146 16.02 -6.26 -17.55
C VAL A 146 17.37 -6.10 -18.25
N ASP A 147 17.45 -5.22 -19.26
CA ASP A 147 18.68 -4.92 -20.00
C ASP A 147 19.72 -4.17 -19.16
N SER A 148 19.29 -3.54 -18.07
CA SER A 148 20.17 -2.89 -17.10
C SER A 148 20.74 -3.87 -16.06
N MET A 149 20.21 -5.10 -15.99
CA MET A 149 20.73 -6.13 -15.10
C MET A 149 21.92 -6.82 -15.76
N LYS A 150 23.14 -6.44 -15.36
CA LYS A 150 24.35 -7.21 -15.68
C LYS A 150 24.42 -8.42 -14.75
N THR A 151 23.98 -9.59 -15.21
CA THR A 151 24.23 -10.83 -14.47
C THR A 151 25.61 -11.36 -14.81
N SER A 152 26.46 -11.52 -13.79
CA SER A 152 27.82 -12.07 -13.92
C SER A 152 27.82 -13.60 -14.16
N SER A 153 26.67 -14.27 -14.03
CA SER A 153 26.54 -15.73 -14.03
C SER A 153 25.33 -16.21 -14.86
N GLY A 154 25.43 -16.10 -16.19
CA GLY A 154 24.43 -16.65 -17.11
C GLY A 154 23.06 -15.95 -17.04
N ARG A 155 22.16 -16.32 -17.96
CA ARG A 155 20.79 -15.79 -17.98
C ARG A 155 20.04 -16.43 -16.81
N LEU A 156 19.72 -15.62 -15.79
CA LEU A 156 18.73 -16.03 -14.79
C LEU A 156 17.41 -16.34 -15.49
N PRO A 157 16.64 -17.33 -15.01
CA PRO A 157 15.31 -17.58 -15.54
C PRO A 157 14.46 -16.32 -15.37
N LEU A 158 13.86 -15.86 -16.48
CA LEU A 158 12.93 -14.75 -16.50
C LEU A 158 11.52 -15.30 -16.34
N TYR A 159 10.79 -14.78 -15.37
CA TYR A 159 9.39 -15.11 -15.14
C TYR A 159 8.53 -13.90 -15.48
N LYS A 160 7.36 -14.16 -16.04
CA LYS A 160 6.34 -13.13 -16.25
C LYS A 160 5.72 -12.76 -14.91
N ALA A 161 5.52 -11.47 -14.66
CA ALA A 161 5.01 -10.99 -13.37
C ALA A 161 3.56 -11.45 -13.11
N GLU A 162 2.83 -11.78 -14.17
CA GLU A 162 1.46 -12.31 -14.16
C GLU A 162 1.42 -13.75 -13.64
N ASP A 163 2.50 -14.51 -13.81
CA ASP A 163 2.59 -15.91 -13.38
C ASP A 163 3.07 -16.04 -11.92
N LEU A 164 3.46 -14.93 -11.30
CA LEU A 164 3.97 -14.86 -9.93
C LEU A 164 2.86 -14.43 -8.96
N VAL A 165 2.44 -15.33 -8.09
CA VAL A 165 1.51 -15.10 -6.98
C VAL A 165 2.25 -14.53 -5.78
N VAL A 166 1.63 -13.58 -5.08
CA VAL A 166 2.18 -12.97 -3.87
C VAL A 166 1.69 -13.72 -2.63
N ILE A 167 2.61 -14.27 -1.84
CA ILE A 167 2.30 -15.20 -0.72
C ILE A 167 2.04 -14.45 0.59
N ASP A 168 2.70 -13.31 0.76
CA ASP A 168 2.57 -12.43 1.91
C ASP A 168 1.62 -11.25 1.66
N ALA A 169 0.81 -11.35 0.61
CA ALA A 169 -0.23 -10.38 0.32
C ALA A 169 -1.11 -10.18 1.56
N GLY A 170 -1.18 -8.95 2.06
CA GLY A 170 -2.00 -8.59 3.21
C GLY A 170 -1.40 -8.88 4.59
N LYS A 171 -0.17 -9.43 4.70
CA LYS A 171 0.50 -9.61 6.01
C LYS A 171 0.97 -8.28 6.61
N ASP A 172 1.56 -7.44 5.78
CA ASP A 172 1.86 -6.05 6.08
C ASP A 172 1.42 -5.22 4.88
N LEU A 173 0.32 -4.48 5.04
CA LEU A 173 -0.27 -3.69 3.98
C LEU A 173 0.50 -2.39 3.72
N VAL A 174 1.29 -1.93 4.68
CA VAL A 174 2.10 -0.71 4.57
C VAL A 174 3.39 -0.99 3.78
N MET A 175 3.90 -2.21 3.91
CA MET A 175 5.08 -2.65 3.20
C MET A 175 4.73 -3.30 1.86
N LYS A 176 5.63 -3.15 0.89
CA LYS A 176 5.54 -3.92 -0.34
C LYS A 176 5.65 -5.41 -0.01
N PRO A 177 4.99 -6.29 -0.77
CA PRO A 177 5.19 -7.71 -0.63
C PRO A 177 6.64 -8.10 -0.94
N CYS A 178 7.15 -9.07 -0.20
CA CYS A 178 8.53 -9.52 -0.29
C CYS A 178 8.63 -10.98 -0.78
N LYS A 179 7.52 -11.73 -0.84
CA LYS A 179 7.52 -13.16 -1.18
C LYS A 179 6.59 -13.47 -2.36
N THR A 180 7.15 -14.08 -3.39
CA THR A 180 6.41 -14.52 -4.58
C THR A 180 6.62 -16.03 -4.85
N GLN A 181 5.61 -16.67 -5.43
CA GLN A 181 5.64 -18.06 -5.90
C GLN A 181 5.07 -18.14 -7.31
N HIS A 182 5.63 -19.00 -8.15
CA HIS A 182 5.10 -19.27 -9.49
C HIS A 182 3.98 -20.32 -9.47
N PHE A 183 3.01 -20.20 -10.38
CA PHE A 183 1.85 -21.09 -10.48
C PHE A 183 2.21 -22.57 -10.80
N LEU A 184 3.43 -22.82 -11.33
CA LEU A 184 3.95 -24.14 -11.69
C LEU A 184 5.45 -24.28 -11.34
N GLY A 185 5.79 -24.92 -10.22
CA GLY A 185 7.15 -25.40 -9.94
C GLY A 185 8.20 -24.35 -9.53
N PHE A 186 9.23 -24.81 -8.82
CA PHE A 186 10.04 -24.07 -7.83
C PHE A 186 10.97 -22.95 -8.33
N VAL A 187 11.20 -22.00 -7.42
CA VAL A 187 12.24 -20.95 -7.48
C VAL A 187 13.61 -21.57 -7.18
N LYS A 188 14.62 -21.27 -8.00
CA LYS A 188 16.01 -21.77 -7.83
C LYS A 188 16.83 -20.80 -6.99
N SER A 189 17.60 -21.31 -6.02
CA SER A 189 18.52 -20.50 -5.20
C SER A 189 19.70 -19.98 -6.03
N GLY A 190 20.11 -18.75 -5.75
CA GLY A 190 21.37 -18.18 -6.22
C GLY A 190 22.39 -18.27 -5.09
N LYS A 191 23.58 -18.78 -5.39
CA LYS A 191 24.72 -18.78 -4.46
C LYS A 191 25.51 -17.47 -4.61
N SER A 192 26.05 -16.96 -3.52
CA SER A 192 27.08 -15.91 -3.57
C SER A 192 28.23 -16.38 -4.45
N ALA A 193 28.63 -15.58 -5.45
CA ALA A 193 29.72 -15.92 -6.36
C ALA A 193 31.08 -16.03 -5.64
N ASP A 194 31.22 -15.36 -4.49
CA ASP A 194 32.49 -15.20 -3.80
C ASP A 194 32.67 -16.22 -2.66
N THR A 195 31.58 -16.68 -2.05
CA THR A 195 31.61 -17.58 -0.88
C THR A 195 30.91 -18.91 -1.12
N GLY A 196 30.09 -19.04 -2.17
CA GLY A 196 29.23 -20.21 -2.38
C GLY A 196 28.09 -20.37 -1.38
N GLU A 197 28.00 -19.48 -0.38
CA GLU A 197 26.97 -19.50 0.67
C GLU A 197 25.67 -18.86 0.19
N GLU A 198 24.55 -19.45 0.61
CA GLU A 198 23.19 -18.96 0.36
C GLU A 198 22.88 -17.79 1.31
N ASN A 199 23.24 -16.56 0.92
CA ASN A 199 22.90 -15.35 1.70
C ASN A 199 21.52 -14.80 1.32
N ASN A 200 20.48 -15.62 1.43
CA ASN A 200 19.12 -15.11 1.40
C ASN A 200 18.40 -15.63 2.64
N SER A 201 18.40 -14.82 3.70
CA SER A 201 17.76 -15.13 4.98
C SER A 201 16.27 -15.46 4.83
N SER A 202 15.59 -14.90 3.81
CA SER A 202 14.22 -15.27 3.48
C SER A 202 14.12 -16.69 2.91
N PHE A 203 15.14 -17.13 2.17
CA PHE A 203 15.25 -18.48 1.59
C PHE A 203 15.62 -19.52 2.66
N THR A 204 16.52 -19.18 3.60
CA THR A 204 16.83 -20.04 4.75
C THR A 204 15.59 -20.28 5.62
N ALA A 205 14.79 -19.24 5.87
CA ALA A 205 13.53 -19.37 6.60
C ALA A 205 12.48 -20.20 5.84
N ILE A 206 12.44 -20.10 4.51
CA ILE A 206 11.56 -20.92 3.65
C ILE A 206 12.01 -22.39 3.66
N ASN A 207 13.31 -22.68 3.55
CA ASN A 207 13.84 -24.04 3.61
C ASN A 207 13.64 -24.70 4.98
N ALA A 208 13.85 -23.97 6.07
CA ALA A 208 13.57 -24.47 7.42
C ALA A 208 12.08 -24.83 7.61
N TYR A 209 11.19 -24.02 7.03
CA TYR A 209 9.75 -24.28 7.06
C TYR A 209 9.35 -25.52 6.24
N LEU A 210 9.99 -25.74 5.08
CA LEU A 210 9.74 -26.91 4.24
C LEU A 210 10.25 -28.21 4.87
N GLN A 211 11.42 -28.19 5.52
CA GLN A 211 11.96 -29.37 6.23
C GLN A 211 11.11 -29.77 7.45
N LEU A 212 10.50 -28.81 8.15
CA LEU A 212 9.57 -29.09 9.23
C LEU A 212 8.25 -29.71 8.72
N HIS A 213 7.84 -29.41 7.49
CA HIS A 213 6.63 -29.97 6.87
C HIS A 213 6.86 -31.32 6.17
N GLU A 214 8.07 -31.61 5.67
CA GLU A 214 8.39 -32.93 5.10
C GLU A 214 8.46 -34.05 6.16
N LEU A 215 8.69 -33.70 7.43
CA LEU A 215 8.78 -34.65 8.55
C LEU A 215 7.47 -34.85 9.31
N ALA A 216 6.42 -34.08 9.01
CA ALA A 216 5.12 -34.20 9.65
C ALA A 216 4.09 -34.74 8.63
N PRO A 217 3.70 -36.03 8.69
CA PRO A 217 2.58 -36.50 7.87
C PRO A 217 1.34 -35.67 8.20
N ILE A 218 0.73 -35.13 7.14
CA ILE A 218 -0.46 -34.28 7.14
C ILE A 218 -1.58 -34.98 7.93
N ASN A 219 -1.68 -34.69 9.23
CA ASN A 219 -2.86 -34.97 10.05
C ASN A 219 -2.85 -34.27 11.42
N GLN A 220 -2.16 -33.14 11.57
CA GLN A 220 -2.38 -32.26 12.72
C GLN A 220 -2.50 -30.81 12.29
N THR A 221 -3.70 -30.28 12.51
CA THR A 221 -4.00 -28.85 12.52
C THR A 221 -3.11 -28.19 13.57
N LEU A 222 -1.99 -27.58 13.15
CA LEU A 222 -1.19 -26.75 14.03
C LEU A 222 -1.92 -25.40 14.19
N THR A 223 -2.62 -25.25 15.31
CA THR A 223 -3.19 -23.98 15.77
C THR A 223 -2.10 -22.94 15.99
N VAL A 224 -2.42 -21.70 15.59
CA VAL A 224 -1.56 -20.50 15.47
C VAL A 224 -0.94 -19.99 16.80
N GLN A 225 -0.95 -20.77 17.87
CA GLN A 225 -0.66 -20.25 19.22
C GLN A 225 0.79 -20.31 19.71
N GLU A 226 1.73 -20.90 18.96
CA GLU A 226 3.11 -21.01 19.42
C GLU A 226 4.11 -20.52 18.38
N PHE A 227 4.32 -19.20 18.31
CA PHE A 227 5.60 -18.67 17.83
C PHE A 227 6.07 -17.52 18.74
N PRO A 228 7.29 -17.62 19.31
CA PRO A 228 7.88 -16.56 20.11
C PRO A 228 8.31 -15.39 19.22
N ARG A 229 8.11 -14.19 19.76
CA ARG A 229 8.59 -12.91 19.21
C ARG A 229 10.11 -12.94 19.03
N PHE A 230 10.56 -13.21 17.81
CA PHE A 230 11.84 -12.76 17.26
C PHE A 230 11.44 -12.20 15.90
N TRP A 231 11.57 -10.92 15.58
CA TRP A 231 12.80 -10.12 15.56
C TRP A 231 12.43 -8.64 15.73
N ALA A 232 13.25 -7.93 16.51
CA ALA A 232 13.32 -6.47 16.56
C ALA A 232 14.18 -5.93 15.40
#